data_AF-A0A1H4AJR3-F1
#
_entry.id   AF-A0A1H4AJR3-F1
#
_cell.length_a   1.000
_cell.length_b   1.000
_cell.length_c   1.000
_cell.angle_alpha   90.00
_cell.angle_beta   90.00
_cell.angle_gamma   90.00
#
_symmetry.space_group_name_H-M   'P 1'
#
loop_
_entity.id
_entity.type
_entity.pdbx_description
1 polymer ?
#
loop_
_entity_poly.entity_id
_entity_poly.type
_entity_poly.pdbx_seq_one_letter_code
_entity_poly.pdbx_strand_id
1 'polypeptide(L)'
;MPRAWYCYVGPGSPLDANSYVLSPTKPTCTIGWTICAIYVPSGGFFPDAPLSPNMQQYILADLVTGVPQPQTGLRFFVYQKLT
;
A
#
# COMPACT_ATOMS: atom_id res chain seq x y z
N MET A 1 -5.00 -12.75 -11.04
CA MET A 1 -3.59 -12.47 -10.72
C MET A 1 -3.37 -12.64 -9.22
N PRO A 2 -2.28 -13.28 -8.80
CA PRO A 2 -1.92 -13.37 -7.38
C PRO A 2 -1.69 -11.97 -6.81
N ARG A 3 -2.08 -11.76 -5.57
CA ARG A 3 -1.85 -10.51 -4.83
C ARG A 3 -0.85 -10.77 -3.72
N ALA A 4 0.02 -9.81 -3.47
CA ALA A 4 1.03 -9.90 -2.41
C ALA A 4 1.09 -8.58 -1.61
N TRP A 5 1.76 -8.66 -0.46
CA TRP A 5 2.04 -7.50 0.36
C TRP A 5 3.33 -6.85 -0.13
N TYR A 6 3.31 -5.53 -0.27
CA TYR A 6 4.52 -4.76 -0.59
C TYR A 6 4.71 -3.66 0.43
N CYS A 7 5.88 -3.60 1.06
CA CYS A 7 6.23 -2.55 2.02
C CYS A 7 6.72 -1.30 1.29
N TYR A 8 6.33 -0.13 1.80
CA TYR A 8 6.85 1.14 1.29
C TYR A 8 8.23 1.39 1.88
N VAL A 9 9.25 1.49 1.03
CA VAL A 9 10.65 1.60 1.47
C VAL A 9 11.18 3.04 1.47
N GLY A 10 10.49 4.00 0.82
CA GLY A 10 10.87 5.42 0.74
C GLY A 10 12.18 5.69 -0.02
N PRO A 11 12.41 6.90 -0.61
CA PRO A 11 11.75 8.21 -0.44
C PRO A 11 10.99 8.73 -1.69
N GLY A 12 10.59 7.86 -2.62
CA GLY A 12 9.91 8.24 -3.87
C GLY A 12 8.40 8.55 -3.72
N SER A 13 7.72 8.85 -4.83
CA SER A 13 6.26 9.05 -4.80
C SER A 13 5.58 7.77 -4.30
N PRO A 14 4.61 7.89 -3.38
CA PRO A 14 3.82 6.75 -2.93
C PRO A 14 2.91 6.19 -4.04
N LEU A 15 2.78 6.87 -5.18
CA LEU A 15 2.02 6.38 -6.33
C LEU A 15 2.86 5.51 -7.28
N ASP A 16 4.19 5.50 -7.10
CA ASP A 16 5.09 4.72 -7.93
C ASP A 16 5.21 3.31 -7.38
N ALA A 17 4.97 2.30 -8.23
CA ALA A 17 5.15 0.89 -7.87
C ALA A 17 6.59 0.58 -7.40
N ASN A 18 7.59 1.27 -7.95
CA ASN A 18 9.01 1.09 -7.62
C ASN A 18 9.37 1.54 -6.19
N SER A 19 8.50 2.31 -5.53
CA SER A 19 8.67 2.70 -4.13
C SER A 19 8.30 1.59 -3.14
N TYR A 20 7.87 0.43 -3.65
CA TYR A 20 7.36 -0.68 -2.86
C TYR A 20 8.11 -1.98 -3.14
N VAL A 21 8.45 -2.72 -2.09
CA VAL A 21 9.21 -3.97 -2.17
C VAL A 21 8.41 -5.12 -1.59
N LEU A 22 8.50 -6.31 -2.19
CA LEU A 22 7.77 -7.49 -1.75
C LEU A 22 8.04 -7.79 -0.26
N SER A 23 6.95 -7.92 0.50
CA SER A 23 6.97 -8.33 1.90
C SER A 23 6.37 -9.73 2.03
N PRO A 24 7.10 -10.70 2.62
CA PRO A 24 6.56 -12.03 2.87
C PRO A 24 5.54 -12.05 4.01
N THR A 25 5.55 -11.01 4.85
CA THR A 25 4.73 -10.92 6.05
C THR A 25 3.57 -9.94 5.88
N LYS A 26 2.40 -10.32 6.40
CA LYS A 26 1.25 -9.43 6.49
C LYS A 26 1.58 -8.26 7.44
N PRO A 27 1.36 -7.00 7.01
CA PRO A 27 1.58 -5.84 7.86
C PRO A 27 0.63 -5.81 9.07
N THR A 28 1.14 -5.38 10.22
CA THR A 28 0.39 -5.15 11.47
C THR A 28 0.11 -3.67 11.75
N CYS A 29 0.76 -2.79 10.99
CA CYS A 29 0.62 -1.35 11.03
C CYS A 29 -0.75 -0.93 10.47
N THR A 30 -1.63 -0.36 11.28
CA THR A 30 -3.01 -0.06 10.88
C THR A 30 -3.42 1.40 11.06
N ILE A 31 -2.59 2.28 11.61
CA ILE A 31 -2.92 3.70 11.79
C ILE A 31 -1.62 4.48 11.68
N GLY A 32 -1.63 5.65 11.04
CA GLY A 32 -0.45 6.49 10.94
C GLY A 32 -0.57 7.64 9.96
N TRP A 33 0.56 8.26 9.63
CA TRP A 33 0.65 9.30 8.58
C TRP A 33 1.66 8.93 7.50
N THR A 34 2.21 7.73 7.57
CA THR A 34 3.20 7.21 6.63
C THR A 34 2.74 5.85 6.14
N ILE A 35 2.82 5.64 4.83
CA ILE A 35 2.48 4.35 4.23
C ILE A 35 3.43 3.30 4.78
N CYS A 36 2.86 2.19 5.20
CA CYS A 36 3.58 1.04 5.69
C CYS A 36 3.63 -0.04 4.61
N ALA A 37 2.48 -0.42 4.07
CA ALA A 37 2.39 -1.45 3.06
C ALA A 37 1.10 -1.36 2.23
N ILE A 38 1.15 -1.92 1.02
CA ILE A 38 0.02 -2.06 0.10
C ILE A 38 -0.22 -3.53 -0.26
N TYR A 39 -1.47 -3.86 -0.58
CA TYR A 39 -1.89 -5.17 -1.06
C TYR A 39 -2.37 -5.08 -2.49
N VAL A 40 -1.54 -5.51 -3.44
CA VAL A 40 -1.74 -5.23 -4.87
C VAL A 40 -1.40 -6.47 -5.71
N PRO A 41 -1.83 -6.52 -6.98
CA PRO A 41 -1.40 -7.56 -7.90
C PRO A 41 0.14 -7.64 -7.93
N SER A 42 0.64 -8.88 -7.86
CA SER A 42 2.06 -9.14 -7.74
C SER A 42 2.75 -9.12 -9.10
N GLY A 43 3.72 -8.21 -9.26
CA GLY A 43 4.67 -8.18 -10.39
C GLY A 43 5.99 -8.91 -10.08
N GLY A 44 6.04 -9.69 -9.00
CA GLY A 44 7.25 -10.33 -8.49
C GLY A 44 7.84 -9.53 -7.33
N PHE A 45 9.10 -9.11 -7.44
CA PHE A 45 9.77 -8.35 -6.38
C PHE A 45 9.18 -6.95 -6.17
N PHE A 46 8.63 -6.35 -7.23
CA PHE A 46 7.89 -5.10 -7.21
C PHE A 46 6.41 -5.36 -7.54
N PRO A 47 5.48 -4.47 -7.17
CA PRO A 47 4.11 -4.52 -7.67
C PRO A 47 4.06 -4.45 -9.19
N ASP A 48 2.95 -4.92 -9.77
CA ASP A 48 2.66 -4.59 -11.16
C ASP A 48 2.56 -3.06 -11.33
N ALA A 49 3.24 -2.56 -12.37
CA ALA A 49 3.26 -1.15 -12.73
C ALA A 49 2.44 -0.91 -14.01
N PRO A 50 1.67 0.20 -14.09
CA PRO A 50 1.41 1.18 -13.02
C PRO A 50 0.45 0.63 -11.96
N LEU A 51 0.47 1.22 -10.75
CA LEU A 51 -0.58 0.96 -9.76
C LEU A 51 -1.94 1.34 -10.34
N SER A 52 -2.96 0.52 -10.07
CA SER A 52 -4.31 0.76 -10.59
C SER A 52 -4.88 2.10 -10.08
N PRO A 53 -5.76 2.77 -10.84
CA PRO A 53 -6.35 4.04 -10.43
C PRO A 53 -7.05 3.97 -9.06
N ASN A 54 -7.74 2.87 -8.77
CA ASN A 54 -8.38 2.65 -7.47
C ASN A 54 -7.34 2.58 -6.35
N MET A 55 -6.19 1.95 -6.59
CA MET A 55 -5.13 1.92 -5.58
C MET A 55 -4.51 3.29 -5.34
N GLN A 56 -4.30 4.06 -6.40
CA GLN A 56 -3.82 5.43 -6.28
C GLN A 56 -4.80 6.28 -5.45
N GLN A 57 -6.12 6.15 -5.68
CA GLN A 57 -7.13 6.82 -4.87
C GLN A 57 -7.10 6.38 -3.41
N TYR A 58 -6.98 5.08 -3.13
CA TYR A 58 -6.87 4.59 -1.75
C TYR A 58 -5.61 5.11 -1.06
N ILE A 59 -4.47 5.16 -1.75
CA ILE A 59 -3.22 5.71 -1.22
C ILE A 59 -3.39 7.20 -0.88
N LEU A 60 -4.02 7.98 -1.78
CA LEU A 60 -4.26 9.41 -1.54
C LEU A 60 -5.23 9.63 -0.37
N ALA A 61 -6.33 8.88 -0.32
CA ALA A 61 -7.30 8.97 0.78
C ALA A 61 -6.69 8.55 2.12
N ASP A 62 -5.86 7.51 2.12
CA ASP A 62 -5.11 7.02 3.27
C ASP A 62 -4.15 8.11 3.80
N LEU A 63 -3.35 8.74 2.92
CA LEU A 63 -2.44 9.83 3.28
C LEU A 63 -3.14 11.07 3.86
N VAL A 64 -4.37 11.35 3.43
CA VAL A 64 -5.17 12.49 3.94
C VAL A 64 -5.84 12.16 5.27
N THR A 65 -6.35 10.93 5.42
CA THR A 65 -7.16 10.54 6.59
C THR A 65 -6.36 9.97 7.74
N GLY A 66 -5.16 9.45 7.46
CA GLY A 66 -4.38 8.71 8.44
C GLY A 66 -5.00 7.37 8.85
N VAL A 67 -5.85 6.80 7.97
CA VAL A 67 -6.55 5.54 8.22
C VAL A 67 -6.47 4.62 6.99
N PRO A 68 -6.26 3.30 7.18
CA PRO A 68 -6.26 2.29 6.14
C PRO A 68 -7.46 2.37 5.21
N GLN A 69 -7.18 2.23 3.92
CA GLN A 69 -8.18 2.27 2.87
C GLN A 69 -8.28 0.94 2.11
N PRO A 70 -9.47 0.60 1.59
CA PRO A 70 -10.76 1.24 1.81
C PRO A 70 -11.31 0.88 3.20
N GLN A 71 -11.98 1.84 3.85
CA GLN A 71 -12.70 1.55 5.10
C GLN A 71 -13.96 0.69 4.91
N THR A 72 -14.50 0.69 3.70
CA THR A 72 -15.66 -0.12 3.32
C THR A 72 -15.20 -1.42 2.68
N GLY A 73 -15.20 -2.51 3.46
CA GLY A 73 -14.87 -3.84 2.96
C GLY A 73 -14.34 -4.79 4.05
N LEU A 74 -14.17 -6.06 3.68
CA LEU A 74 -13.61 -7.08 4.58
C LEU A 74 -12.09 -6.97 4.75
N ARG A 75 -11.40 -6.18 3.92
CA ARG A 75 -9.94 -6.09 3.92
C ARG A 75 -9.46 -4.73 3.40
N PHE A 76 -8.54 -4.12 4.14
CA PHE A 76 -7.80 -2.95 3.69
C PHE A 76 -6.75 -3.33 2.63
N PHE A 77 -6.55 -2.45 1.66
CA PHE A 77 -5.52 -2.57 0.64
C PHE A 77 -4.31 -1.68 0.92
N VAL A 78 -4.47 -0.60 1.68
CA VAL A 78 -3.39 0.30 2.11
C VAL A 78 -3.32 0.31 3.63
N TYR A 79 -2.11 0.22 4.17
CA TYR A 79 -1.83 0.19 5.60
C TYR A 79 -0.80 1.26 5.94
N GLN A 80 -0.92 1.83 7.14
CA GLN A 80 -0.07 2.92 7.63
C GLN A 80 0.59 2.58 8.94
N LYS A 81 1.74 3.21 9.18
CA LYS A 81 2.47 3.15 10.44
C LYS A 81 2.60 4.55 11.05
N LEU A 82 2.45 4.61 12.37
CA LEU A 82 2.91 5.75 13.15
C LEU A 82 4.44 5.78 13.05
N THR A 83 4.98 6.97 12.75
CA THR A 83 6.41 7.27 12.78
C THR A 83 7.00 7.08 14.17
#